data_AF-A0A918FCV4-F1
#
_entry.id   AF-A0A918FCV4-F1
#
_cell.length_a   1.000
_cell.length_b   1.000
_cell.length_c   1.000
_cell.angle_alpha   90.00
_cell.angle_beta   90.00
_cell.angle_gamma   90.00
#
_symmetry.space_group_name_H-M   'P 1'
#
loop_
_entity.id
_entity.type
_entity.pdbx_description
1 polymer ?
#
loop_
_entity_poly.entity_id
_entity_poly.type
_entity_poly.pdbx_seq_one_letter_code
_entity_poly.pdbx_strand_id
1 'polypeptide(L)'
;MLLLAACDSSTTPSSIDTTPPTVSLTASPTSLTAAGAVTLTATASDNVGVSSVKFYRDSTLINTDTSSPYSYSDSLSSSGTYSYTAVAADAAGNSATSSATSVTATISGSSGSTGGSAISTGTTTAVVTAANAFLATLSTSQQASVLLSYTQANAIKWSNLPNGIVNRNGIALSSLSSTQLAAALAVVKAATGTTANEGYDEEMQIRAGDDVLAAQQSGYGSGVYFLEFLGTPSTTGKWQLMFGGHHLALNMTYNAGSVIGATPYFEGIEPKCWTNANGTITANNCTAPSTSGTTTTYAPLYQEQAGMAAMLASLSSTQLASAKLSQSFSDILLGPGKDGQFPTTKVGLAVSGLSTAQKALVLAAMKPWVQDVDDTTAAALLKTYESELDSTYVAYSGTSALNTNADYVRIDGPSVWIEFVCQNGIVYQSQIHYHSVWRDHTRDYGASFSF
;
A
#
# COMPACT_ATOMS: atom_id res chain seq x y z
N MET A 1 1.57 44.27 69.02
CA MET A 1 0.58 43.34 69.59
C MET A 1 0.28 42.31 68.52
N LEU A 2 0.80 41.10 68.71
CA LEU A 2 0.90 40.04 67.70
C LEU A 2 -0.41 39.25 67.64
N LEU A 3 -0.71 38.79 66.42
CA LEU A 3 -1.87 38.01 65.96
C LEU A 3 -1.99 36.64 66.66
N LEU A 4 -3.21 36.18 66.95
CA LEU A 4 -3.54 34.74 67.03
C LEU A 4 -4.98 34.52 66.57
N ALA A 5 -5.14 34.11 65.31
CA ALA A 5 -6.30 33.35 64.85
C ALA A 5 -5.87 31.88 64.80
N ALA A 6 -6.53 31.04 65.59
CA ALA A 6 -6.31 29.60 65.60
C ALA A 6 -6.91 28.99 64.31
N CYS A 7 -6.08 28.28 63.54
CA CYS A 7 -6.54 27.28 62.59
C CYS A 7 -6.41 25.91 63.25
N ASP A 8 -7.57 25.30 63.52
CA ASP A 8 -7.66 23.89 63.88
C ASP A 8 -7.67 23.10 62.56
N SER A 9 -6.68 22.23 62.36
CA SER A 9 -6.62 21.32 61.21
C SER A 9 -5.84 20.08 61.63
N SER A 10 -6.52 19.19 62.36
CA SER A 10 -6.05 17.84 62.58
C SER A 10 -6.19 17.03 61.28
N THR A 11 -5.21 17.13 60.39
CA THR A 11 -5.03 16.12 59.34
C THR A 11 -4.12 15.03 59.90
N THR A 12 -4.72 13.93 60.35
CA THR A 12 -3.97 12.69 60.59
C THR A 12 -3.21 12.33 59.32
N PRO A 13 -1.91 11.99 59.38
CA PRO A 13 -1.17 11.57 58.20
C PRO A 13 -1.78 10.27 57.66
N SER A 14 -2.26 10.28 56.41
CA SER A 14 -2.64 9.03 55.72
C SER A 14 -1.46 8.08 55.75
N SER A 15 -1.65 6.90 56.34
CA SER A 15 -0.64 5.84 56.28
C SER A 15 -0.33 5.50 54.82
N ILE A 16 0.94 5.43 54.46
CA ILE A 16 1.37 4.95 53.13
C ILE A 16 0.88 3.51 52.98
N ASP A 17 0.13 3.25 51.90
CA ASP A 17 -0.33 1.91 51.59
C ASP A 17 0.79 1.08 50.95
N THR A 18 1.04 -0.10 51.51
CA THR A 18 2.11 -1.02 51.07
C THR A 18 1.57 -2.39 50.70
N THR A 19 0.26 -2.57 50.70
CA THR A 19 -0.37 -3.86 50.43
C THR A 19 -0.74 -3.92 48.95
N PRO A 20 -0.29 -4.93 48.19
CA PRO A 20 -0.69 -5.07 46.80
C PRO A 20 -2.15 -5.49 46.64
N PRO A 21 -2.81 -5.07 45.54
CA PRO A 21 -4.14 -5.54 45.21
C PRO A 21 -4.14 -7.05 44.91
N THR A 22 -5.30 -7.69 45.02
CA THR A 22 -5.55 -9.02 44.46
C THR A 22 -6.29 -8.91 43.13
N VAL A 23 -6.01 -9.77 42.15
CA VAL A 23 -6.70 -9.78 40.85
C VAL A 23 -6.92 -11.19 40.30
N SER A 24 -8.11 -11.46 39.78
CA SER A 24 -8.43 -12.66 39.00
C SER A 24 -9.08 -12.28 37.68
N LEU A 25 -8.74 -13.00 36.61
CA LEU A 25 -9.27 -12.79 35.27
C LEU A 25 -10.09 -14.00 34.81
N THR A 26 -11.22 -13.73 34.18
CA THR A 26 -11.98 -14.73 33.41
C THR A 26 -12.19 -14.23 31.98
N ALA A 27 -12.29 -15.15 31.03
CA ALA A 27 -12.59 -14.86 29.64
C ALA A 27 -13.82 -15.66 29.20
N SER A 28 -14.73 -15.04 28.45
CA SER A 28 -15.91 -15.69 27.90
C SER A 28 -16.21 -15.18 26.49
N PRO A 29 -16.32 -16.06 25.48
CA PRO A 29 -16.09 -17.51 25.53
C PRO A 29 -14.60 -17.87 25.62
N THR A 30 -14.26 -19.07 26.12
CA THR A 30 -12.88 -19.60 26.12
C THR A 30 -12.50 -20.32 24.83
N SER A 31 -13.45 -20.46 23.90
CA SER A 31 -13.20 -20.98 22.57
C SER A 31 -14.07 -20.29 21.54
N LEU A 32 -13.49 -19.96 20.39
CA LEU A 32 -14.19 -19.38 19.25
C LEU A 32 -14.04 -20.30 18.04
N THR A 33 -15.12 -20.52 17.29
CA THR A 33 -15.09 -21.24 16.01
C THR A 33 -15.29 -20.31 14.80
N ALA A 34 -15.50 -19.02 15.06
CA ALA A 34 -15.64 -17.93 14.10
C ALA A 34 -15.05 -16.65 14.70
N ALA A 35 -14.76 -15.64 13.88
CA ALA A 35 -14.32 -14.33 14.38
C ALA A 35 -15.37 -13.78 15.36
N GLY A 36 -14.91 -13.23 16.47
CA GLY A 36 -15.81 -12.84 17.54
C GLY A 36 -15.09 -12.17 18.70
N ALA A 37 -15.90 -11.60 19.59
CA ALA A 37 -15.40 -10.96 20.79
C ALA A 37 -15.25 -11.97 21.94
N VAL A 38 -14.18 -11.83 22.68
CA VAL A 38 -13.95 -12.43 23.99
C VAL A 38 -14.12 -11.34 25.03
N THR A 39 -15.09 -11.50 25.92
CA THR A 39 -15.24 -10.61 27.06
C THR A 39 -14.31 -11.08 28.17
N LEU A 40 -13.36 -10.22 28.51
CA LEU A 40 -12.45 -10.32 29.64
C LEU A 40 -13.08 -9.61 30.83
N THR A 41 -13.27 -10.31 31.94
CA THR A 41 -13.80 -9.74 33.18
C THR A 41 -12.79 -9.96 34.29
N ALA A 42 -12.32 -8.87 34.90
CA ALA A 42 -11.38 -8.92 36.01
C ALA A 42 -12.09 -8.55 37.32
N THR A 43 -11.85 -9.33 38.36
CA THR A 43 -12.21 -8.97 39.74
C THR A 43 -10.94 -8.56 40.45
N ALA A 44 -10.88 -7.31 40.90
CA ALA A 44 -9.75 -6.79 41.65
C ALA A 44 -10.23 -6.13 42.94
N SER A 45 -9.47 -6.31 44.02
CA SER A 45 -9.74 -5.71 45.34
C SER A 45 -8.45 -5.39 46.06
N ASP A 46 -8.51 -4.39 46.92
CA ASP A 46 -7.40 -3.86 47.69
C ASP A 46 -7.91 -3.31 49.03
N ASN A 47 -7.05 -3.14 50.04
CA ASN A 47 -7.43 -2.60 51.36
C ASN A 47 -7.76 -1.10 51.33
N VAL A 48 -7.20 -0.33 50.40
CA VAL A 48 -7.54 1.09 50.21
C VAL A 48 -8.31 1.29 48.90
N GLY A 49 -7.84 0.72 47.80
CA GLY A 49 -8.55 0.78 46.54
C GLY A 49 -7.69 0.50 45.32
N VAL A 50 -8.32 -0.06 44.28
CA VAL A 50 -7.69 -0.34 43.00
C VAL A 50 -7.82 0.90 42.09
N SER A 51 -6.70 1.39 41.60
CA SER A 51 -6.62 2.55 40.71
C SER A 51 -6.84 2.18 39.24
N SER A 52 -6.33 1.02 38.80
CA SER A 52 -6.52 0.54 37.43
C SER A 52 -6.37 -0.97 37.31
N VAL A 53 -7.00 -1.53 36.29
CA VAL A 53 -6.76 -2.90 35.81
C VAL A 53 -6.36 -2.84 34.34
N LYS A 54 -5.18 -3.36 34.03
CA LYS A 54 -4.64 -3.49 32.68
C LYS A 54 -4.86 -4.89 32.15
N PHE A 55 -5.43 -5.03 30.96
CA PHE A 55 -5.64 -6.31 30.29
C PHE A 55 -4.55 -6.53 29.25
N TYR A 56 -3.95 -7.71 29.24
CA TYR A 56 -2.91 -8.10 28.29
C TYR A 56 -3.36 -9.31 27.48
N ARG A 57 -3.04 -9.30 26.18
CA ARG A 57 -3.03 -10.47 25.31
C ARG A 57 -1.58 -10.82 24.99
N ASP A 58 -1.18 -12.01 25.39
CA ASP A 58 0.20 -12.47 25.44
C ASP A 58 1.03 -11.46 26.26
N SER A 59 2.02 -10.82 25.66
CA SER A 59 2.82 -9.75 26.30
C SER A 59 2.32 -8.33 25.99
N THR A 60 1.24 -8.19 25.22
CA THR A 60 0.79 -6.88 24.70
C THR A 60 -0.35 -6.33 25.54
N LEU A 61 -0.22 -5.08 26.01
CA LEU A 61 -1.30 -4.35 26.67
C LEU A 61 -2.40 -4.03 25.64
N ILE A 62 -3.63 -4.52 25.87
CA ILE A 62 -4.77 -4.31 24.97
C ILE A 62 -5.79 -3.31 25.53
N ASN A 63 -5.87 -3.15 26.85
CA ASN A 63 -6.77 -2.17 27.48
C ASN A 63 -6.30 -1.78 28.88
N THR A 64 -6.70 -0.59 29.34
CA THR A 64 -6.65 -0.18 30.75
C THR A 64 -8.04 0.28 31.17
N ASP A 65 -8.58 -0.30 32.24
CA ASP A 65 -9.87 0.07 32.83
C ASP A 65 -9.64 0.62 34.24
N THR A 66 -10.14 1.82 34.50
CA THR A 66 -9.98 2.52 35.78
C THR A 66 -11.26 2.53 36.61
N SER A 67 -12.34 1.85 36.15
CA SER A 67 -13.63 1.84 36.82
C SER A 67 -14.18 0.41 36.99
N SER A 68 -14.46 0.02 38.23
CA SER A 68 -15.14 -1.26 38.51
C SER A 68 -16.63 -1.17 38.13
N PRO A 69 -17.23 -2.22 37.51
CA PRO A 69 -16.66 -3.53 37.22
C PRO A 69 -15.69 -3.53 36.03
N TYR A 70 -14.50 -4.10 36.22
CA TYR A 70 -13.44 -4.08 35.21
C TYR A 70 -13.71 -5.08 34.09
N SER A 71 -13.87 -4.58 32.87
CA SER A 71 -14.20 -5.43 31.72
C SER A 71 -13.62 -4.89 30.42
N TYR A 72 -13.20 -5.80 29.54
CA TYR A 72 -12.77 -5.46 28.20
C TYR A 72 -13.23 -6.51 27.18
N SER A 73 -13.69 -6.08 26.02
CA SER A 73 -14.09 -6.97 24.93
C SER A 73 -13.00 -7.01 23.87
N ASP A 74 -12.16 -8.05 23.87
CA ASP A 74 -11.12 -8.23 22.85
C ASP A 74 -11.68 -8.94 21.62
N SER A 75 -11.43 -8.41 20.43
CA SER A 75 -11.92 -9.00 19.19
C SER A 75 -10.86 -9.90 18.56
N LEU A 76 -11.19 -11.18 18.38
CA LEU A 76 -10.33 -12.19 17.76
C LEU A 76 -10.81 -12.53 16.37
N SER A 77 -9.93 -12.37 15.38
CA SER A 77 -10.23 -12.61 13.97
C SER A 77 -9.33 -13.67 13.32
N SER A 78 -8.31 -14.16 14.02
CA SER A 78 -7.42 -15.23 13.54
C SER A 78 -7.50 -16.49 14.40
N SER A 79 -7.21 -17.63 13.79
CA SER A 79 -7.05 -18.88 14.53
C SER A 79 -5.76 -18.85 15.33
N GLY A 80 -5.79 -19.33 16.57
CA GLY A 80 -4.66 -19.30 17.48
C GLY A 80 -5.06 -19.64 18.90
N THR A 81 -4.06 -19.79 19.76
CA THR A 81 -4.27 -19.85 21.21
C THR A 81 -3.71 -18.57 21.79
N TYR A 82 -4.56 -17.81 22.46
CA TYR A 82 -4.24 -16.53 23.09
C TYR A 82 -4.15 -16.71 24.60
N SER A 83 -3.17 -16.07 25.23
CA SER A 83 -3.03 -16.05 26.68
C SER A 83 -3.39 -14.68 27.22
N TYR A 84 -4.39 -14.59 28.09
CA TYR A 84 -4.81 -13.32 28.70
C TYR A 84 -4.39 -13.22 30.16
N THR A 85 -3.89 -12.06 30.55
CA THR A 85 -3.62 -11.72 31.96
C THR A 85 -4.18 -10.34 32.30
N ALA A 86 -4.51 -10.11 33.57
CA ALA A 86 -4.89 -8.81 34.10
C ALA A 86 -3.89 -8.36 35.16
N VAL A 87 -3.53 -7.08 35.16
CA VAL A 87 -2.65 -6.46 36.17
C VAL A 87 -3.42 -5.36 36.88
N ALA A 88 -3.70 -5.56 38.18
CA ALA A 88 -4.31 -4.53 39.01
C ALA A 88 -3.21 -3.70 39.69
N ALA A 89 -3.41 -2.38 39.79
CA ALA A 89 -2.52 -1.47 40.49
C ALA A 89 -3.32 -0.50 41.38
N ASP A 90 -2.78 -0.17 42.56
CA ASP A 90 -3.35 0.82 43.47
C ASP A 90 -2.76 2.23 43.23
N ALA A 91 -3.15 3.21 44.06
CA ALA A 91 -2.64 4.58 43.97
C ALA A 91 -1.24 4.77 44.62
N ALA A 92 -0.78 3.81 45.42
CA ALA A 92 0.52 3.83 46.08
C ALA A 92 1.63 3.18 45.22
N GLY A 93 1.27 2.54 44.12
CA GLY A 93 2.18 1.90 43.17
C GLY A 93 2.35 0.39 43.39
N ASN A 94 1.60 -0.23 44.31
CA ASN A 94 1.61 -1.67 44.46
C ASN A 94 0.79 -2.31 43.32
N SER A 95 1.16 -3.52 42.89
CA SER A 95 0.47 -4.22 41.80
C SER A 95 0.50 -5.74 41.95
N ALA A 96 -0.46 -6.39 41.31
CA ALA A 96 -0.50 -7.84 41.17
C ALA A 96 -1.00 -8.26 39.79
N THR A 97 -0.56 -9.43 39.35
CA THR A 97 -0.91 -10.02 38.04
C THR A 97 -1.73 -11.29 38.25
N SER A 98 -2.81 -11.46 37.48
CA SER A 98 -3.63 -12.66 37.52
C SER A 98 -2.91 -13.88 36.96
N SER A 99 -3.40 -15.08 37.24
CA SER A 99 -3.08 -16.25 36.42
C SER A 99 -3.50 -16.01 34.96
N ALA A 100 -2.81 -16.67 34.03
CA ALA A 100 -3.16 -16.62 32.61
C ALA A 100 -4.46 -17.39 32.33
N THR A 101 -5.36 -16.80 31.55
CA THR A 101 -6.55 -17.45 30.99
C THR A 101 -6.32 -17.69 29.51
N SER A 102 -6.41 -18.94 29.06
CA SER A 102 -6.22 -19.30 27.67
C SER A 102 -7.54 -19.29 26.89
N VAL A 103 -7.52 -18.74 25.68
CA VAL A 103 -8.63 -18.79 24.73
C VAL A 103 -8.16 -19.35 23.41
N THR A 104 -8.86 -20.36 22.88
CA THR A 104 -8.53 -20.96 21.60
C THR A 104 -9.53 -20.54 20.53
N ALA A 105 -9.04 -19.87 19.49
CA ALA A 105 -9.81 -19.56 18.29
C ALA A 105 -9.47 -20.59 17.19
N THR A 106 -10.46 -21.32 16.72
CA THR A 106 -10.41 -22.21 15.56
C THR A 106 -11.41 -21.71 14.52
N ILE A 107 -11.08 -20.57 13.93
CA ILE A 107 -11.92 -19.84 12.99
C ILE A 107 -11.85 -20.57 11.65
N SER A 108 -12.85 -21.39 11.38
CA SER A 108 -12.97 -22.15 10.13
C SER A 108 -13.66 -21.29 9.08
N GLY A 109 -12.99 -21.01 7.96
CA GLY A 109 -13.58 -20.31 6.82
C GLY A 109 -14.66 -21.17 6.17
N SER A 110 -15.92 -21.01 6.58
CA SER A 110 -17.07 -21.59 5.87
C SER A 110 -17.64 -20.57 4.91
N SER A 111 -17.61 -20.91 3.62
CA SER A 111 -18.24 -20.22 2.51
C SER A 111 -19.72 -19.92 2.80
N GLY A 112 -20.04 -18.65 3.03
CA GLY A 112 -21.39 -18.14 3.19
C GLY A 112 -21.43 -16.68 2.78
N SER A 113 -22.05 -16.42 1.62
CA SER A 113 -22.24 -15.11 1.00
C SER A 113 -22.79 -14.05 1.95
N THR A 114 -22.07 -12.94 2.15
CA THR A 114 -22.57 -11.55 2.07
C THR A 114 -21.44 -10.53 2.28
N GLY A 115 -21.08 -9.79 1.22
CA GLY A 115 -20.67 -8.37 1.28
C GLY A 115 -19.31 -7.98 1.88
N GLY A 116 -18.19 -8.45 1.32
CA GLY A 116 -16.85 -7.91 1.59
C GLY A 116 -15.77 -8.82 1.03
N SER A 117 -15.31 -8.55 -0.20
CA SER A 117 -14.51 -9.49 -1.00
C SER A 117 -13.06 -9.59 -0.48
N ALA A 118 -12.76 -10.60 0.34
CA ALA A 118 -11.39 -11.05 0.56
C ALA A 118 -10.89 -11.80 -0.69
N ILE A 119 -9.73 -11.36 -1.19
CA ILE A 119 -9.08 -11.78 -2.44
C ILE A 119 -8.42 -13.17 -2.27
N SER A 120 -8.48 -13.97 -3.34
CA SER A 120 -7.97 -15.35 -3.49
C SER A 120 -6.62 -15.62 -2.83
N THR A 121 -6.55 -16.70 -2.04
CA THR A 121 -5.32 -17.23 -1.42
C THR A 121 -4.37 -17.91 -2.41
N GLY A 122 -4.79 -18.12 -3.66
CA GLY A 122 -4.01 -18.81 -4.70
C GLY A 122 -2.84 -17.96 -5.22
N THR A 123 -3.06 -16.67 -5.46
CA THR A 123 -2.02 -15.78 -6.00
C THR A 123 -0.91 -15.52 -4.98
N THR A 124 -1.25 -15.15 -3.75
CA THR A 124 -0.25 -14.90 -2.69
C THR A 124 0.65 -16.11 -2.44
N THR A 125 0.10 -17.33 -2.51
CA THR A 125 0.89 -18.57 -2.35
C THR A 125 1.94 -18.71 -3.46
N ALA A 126 1.61 -18.34 -4.70
CA ALA A 126 2.56 -18.34 -5.81
C ALA A 126 3.67 -17.30 -5.60
N VAL A 127 3.32 -16.08 -5.14
CA VAL A 127 4.33 -15.05 -4.83
C VAL A 127 5.27 -15.50 -3.72
N VAL A 128 4.73 -16.05 -2.61
CA VAL A 128 5.55 -16.55 -1.51
C VAL A 128 6.45 -17.71 -1.96
N THR A 129 5.96 -18.59 -2.83
CA THR A 129 6.76 -19.68 -3.40
C THR A 129 7.91 -19.14 -4.24
N ALA A 130 7.63 -18.19 -5.14
CA ALA A 130 8.65 -17.55 -5.97
C ALA A 130 9.66 -16.77 -5.13
N ALA A 131 9.21 -16.03 -4.11
CA ALA A 131 10.06 -15.26 -3.20
C ALA A 131 11.02 -16.17 -2.43
N ASN A 132 10.54 -17.27 -1.87
CA ASN A 132 11.38 -18.24 -1.17
C ASN A 132 12.35 -18.96 -2.12
N ALA A 133 11.92 -19.26 -3.35
CA ALA A 133 12.80 -19.81 -4.37
C ALA A 133 13.93 -18.82 -4.74
N PHE A 134 13.61 -17.53 -4.90
CA PHE A 134 14.61 -16.49 -5.12
C PHE A 134 15.58 -16.37 -3.95
N LEU A 135 15.10 -16.25 -2.72
CA LEU A 135 15.94 -16.17 -1.51
C LEU A 135 16.91 -17.37 -1.40
N ALA A 136 16.46 -18.58 -1.76
CA ALA A 136 17.29 -19.78 -1.76
C ALA A 136 18.44 -19.75 -2.78
N THR A 137 18.37 -18.91 -3.82
CA THR A 137 19.46 -18.72 -4.78
C THR A 137 20.54 -17.74 -4.31
N LEU A 138 20.27 -16.97 -3.25
CA LEU A 138 21.12 -15.87 -2.79
C LEU A 138 22.14 -16.32 -1.74
N SER A 139 23.32 -15.70 -1.74
CA SER A 139 24.25 -15.79 -0.62
C SER A 139 23.68 -15.08 0.63
N THR A 140 24.25 -15.35 1.81
CA THR A 140 23.84 -14.65 3.05
C THR A 140 23.98 -13.13 2.94
N SER A 141 25.01 -12.62 2.27
CA SER A 141 25.19 -11.18 2.07
C SER A 141 24.14 -10.60 1.11
N GLN A 142 23.79 -11.32 0.04
CA GLN A 142 22.72 -10.90 -0.86
C GLN A 142 21.36 -10.94 -0.16
N GLN A 143 21.06 -11.98 0.64
CA GLN A 143 19.83 -12.06 1.42
C GLN A 143 19.69 -10.88 2.38
N ALA A 144 20.78 -10.43 3.01
CA ALA A 144 20.76 -9.26 3.89
C ALA A 144 20.43 -7.94 3.17
N SER A 145 20.72 -7.83 1.87
CA SER A 145 20.30 -6.69 1.04
C SER A 145 18.84 -6.76 0.60
N VAL A 146 18.25 -7.96 0.55
CA VAL A 146 16.90 -8.19 0.04
C VAL A 146 15.87 -8.24 1.17
N LEU A 147 16.20 -8.86 2.30
CA LEU A 147 15.26 -9.06 3.41
C LEU A 147 15.48 -8.00 4.48
N LEU A 148 14.67 -6.94 4.43
CA LEU A 148 14.75 -5.81 5.36
C LEU A 148 13.59 -5.82 6.36
N SER A 149 13.70 -4.99 7.40
CA SER A 149 12.64 -4.83 8.39
C SER A 149 11.43 -4.08 7.82
N TYR A 150 10.22 -4.55 8.16
CA TYR A 150 8.98 -3.89 7.77
C TYR A 150 8.74 -2.62 8.60
N THR A 151 9.18 -1.49 8.06
CA THR A 151 9.11 -0.17 8.71
C THR A 151 8.76 0.90 7.68
N GLN A 152 8.14 1.99 8.13
CA GLN A 152 7.83 3.14 7.27
C GLN A 152 9.09 3.66 6.57
N ALA A 153 10.20 3.76 7.30
CA ALA A 153 11.47 4.28 6.79
C ALA A 153 12.05 3.43 5.64
N ASN A 154 11.68 2.15 5.53
CA ASN A 154 12.04 1.34 4.38
C ASN A 154 10.96 1.40 3.28
N ALA A 155 9.67 1.36 3.65
CA ALA A 155 8.57 1.33 2.69
C ALA A 155 8.47 2.59 1.82
N ILE A 156 8.81 3.77 2.37
CA ILE A 156 8.78 5.02 1.61
C ILE A 156 10.04 5.26 0.76
N LYS A 157 11.02 4.34 0.78
CA LYS A 157 12.27 4.49 0.03
C LYS A 157 12.16 3.96 -1.40
N TRP A 158 11.36 4.66 -2.18
CA TRP A 158 11.30 4.51 -3.63
C TRP A 158 11.49 5.89 -4.27
N SER A 159 11.83 5.93 -5.55
CA SER A 159 12.11 7.17 -6.26
C SER A 159 11.92 6.98 -7.76
N ASN A 160 11.58 8.06 -8.46
CA ASN A 160 11.62 8.14 -9.92
C ASN A 160 12.92 8.79 -10.43
N LEU A 161 13.88 9.12 -9.55
CA LEU A 161 15.15 9.73 -9.97
C LEU A 161 16.20 8.65 -10.31
N PRO A 162 17.17 8.95 -11.19
CA PRO A 162 18.29 8.04 -11.46
C PRO A 162 19.01 7.60 -10.18
N ASN A 163 19.50 6.36 -10.15
CA ASN A 163 20.12 5.79 -8.94
C ASN A 163 21.37 6.57 -8.47
N GLY A 164 22.06 7.28 -9.36
CA GLY A 164 23.17 8.15 -9.00
C GLY A 164 22.77 9.39 -8.17
N ILE A 165 21.47 9.69 -8.07
CA ILE A 165 20.92 10.82 -7.29
C ILE A 165 20.25 10.32 -6.02
N VAL A 166 19.42 9.28 -6.12
CA VAL A 166 18.72 8.67 -4.99
C VAL A 166 18.96 7.17 -4.99
N ASN A 167 19.58 6.69 -3.90
CA ASN A 167 19.76 5.25 -3.68
C ASN A 167 18.44 4.62 -3.26
N ARG A 168 18.10 3.50 -3.91
CA ARG A 168 16.99 2.64 -3.49
C ARG A 168 17.52 1.57 -2.53
N ASN A 169 16.63 1.02 -1.71
CA ASN A 169 16.93 -0.20 -0.98
C ASN A 169 16.91 -1.42 -1.92
N GLY A 170 17.23 -2.60 -1.38
CA GLY A 170 17.16 -3.86 -2.11
C GLY A 170 18.43 -4.23 -2.86
N ILE A 171 18.35 -5.35 -3.56
CA ILE A 171 19.44 -5.83 -4.42
C ILE A 171 19.26 -5.32 -5.84
N ALA A 172 20.31 -4.72 -6.41
CA ALA A 172 20.30 -4.32 -7.81
C ALA A 172 20.30 -5.56 -8.72
N LEU A 173 19.44 -5.59 -9.75
CA LEU A 173 19.36 -6.70 -10.70
C LEU A 173 20.69 -6.97 -11.42
N SER A 174 21.47 -5.92 -11.70
CA SER A 174 22.81 -6.02 -12.29
C SER A 174 23.83 -6.78 -11.43
N SER A 175 23.57 -6.96 -10.13
CA SER A 175 24.44 -7.72 -9.23
C SER A 175 24.10 -9.22 -9.16
N LEU A 176 22.99 -9.63 -9.80
CA LEU A 176 22.52 -11.01 -9.77
C LEU A 176 23.14 -11.83 -10.90
N SER A 177 23.41 -13.11 -10.63
CA SER A 177 23.66 -14.08 -11.70
C SER A 177 22.41 -14.29 -12.56
N SER A 178 22.53 -14.88 -13.75
CA SER A 178 21.39 -15.15 -14.63
C SER A 178 20.30 -15.99 -13.96
N THR A 179 20.67 -17.00 -13.16
CA THR A 179 19.72 -17.82 -12.38
C THR A 179 19.01 -17.01 -11.31
N GLN A 180 19.74 -16.15 -10.59
CA GLN A 180 19.18 -15.28 -9.56
C GLN A 180 18.25 -14.23 -10.17
N LEU A 181 18.63 -13.62 -11.29
CA LEU A 181 17.81 -12.65 -12.02
C LEU A 181 16.50 -13.28 -12.52
N ALA A 182 16.57 -14.48 -13.10
CA ALA A 182 15.37 -15.21 -13.52
C ALA A 182 14.44 -15.51 -12.34
N ALA A 183 14.99 -15.90 -11.19
CA ALA A 183 14.21 -16.14 -9.98
C ALA A 183 13.61 -14.83 -9.41
N ALA A 184 14.34 -13.71 -9.43
CA ALA A 184 13.84 -12.40 -9.02
C ALA A 184 12.65 -11.95 -9.88
N LEU A 185 12.79 -12.04 -11.22
CA LEU A 185 11.72 -11.69 -12.15
C LEU A 185 10.52 -12.64 -12.06
N ALA A 186 10.72 -13.89 -11.65
CA ALA A 186 9.62 -14.81 -11.36
C ALA A 186 8.79 -14.38 -10.13
N VAL A 187 9.38 -13.68 -9.16
CA VAL A 187 8.63 -13.07 -8.05
C VAL A 187 7.70 -11.99 -8.58
N VAL A 188 8.23 -11.08 -9.38
CA VAL A 188 7.49 -9.97 -10.01
C VAL A 188 6.33 -10.54 -10.83
N LYS A 189 6.63 -11.48 -11.73
CA LYS A 189 5.62 -12.16 -12.56
C LYS A 189 4.50 -12.83 -11.76
N ALA A 190 4.82 -13.37 -10.58
CA ALA A 190 3.81 -14.00 -9.73
C ALA A 190 2.92 -12.97 -9.00
N ALA A 191 3.43 -11.75 -8.79
CA ALA A 191 2.75 -10.69 -8.05
C ALA A 191 1.86 -9.81 -8.95
N THR A 192 2.04 -9.86 -10.26
CA THR A 192 1.50 -8.88 -11.21
C THR A 192 0.54 -9.50 -12.21
N GLY A 193 -0.23 -8.64 -12.88
CA GLY A 193 -1.32 -9.03 -13.75
C GLY A 193 -0.87 -9.78 -15.01
N THR A 194 -1.81 -10.48 -15.63
CA THR A 194 -1.57 -11.25 -16.87
C THR A 194 -2.23 -10.64 -18.10
N THR A 195 -2.89 -9.50 -17.94
CA THR A 195 -3.50 -8.76 -19.04
C THR A 195 -2.41 -8.31 -20.01
N ALA A 196 -2.67 -8.41 -21.32
CA ALA A 196 -1.69 -8.05 -22.33
C ALA A 196 -1.34 -6.55 -22.23
N ASN A 197 -0.04 -6.23 -22.28
CA ASN A 197 0.50 -4.88 -22.08
C ASN A 197 0.07 -4.25 -20.74
N GLU A 198 -0.17 -5.07 -19.72
CA GLU A 198 -0.34 -4.68 -18.32
C GLU A 198 0.48 -5.65 -17.46
N GLY A 199 0.68 -5.32 -16.20
CA GLY A 199 1.34 -6.13 -15.19
C GLY A 199 2.75 -6.51 -15.60
N TYR A 200 3.07 -7.80 -15.54
CA TYR A 200 4.42 -8.25 -15.86
C TYR A 200 4.87 -7.85 -17.27
N ASP A 201 3.96 -7.83 -18.25
CA ASP A 201 4.33 -7.45 -19.61
C ASP A 201 4.71 -5.97 -19.70
N GLU A 202 3.90 -5.09 -19.10
CA GLU A 202 4.15 -3.66 -19.09
C GLU A 202 5.42 -3.30 -18.30
N GLU A 203 5.60 -3.85 -17.10
CA GLU A 203 6.79 -3.62 -16.29
C GLU A 203 8.09 -4.03 -17.00
N MET A 204 8.06 -5.13 -17.75
CA MET A 204 9.22 -5.56 -18.53
C MET A 204 9.47 -4.64 -19.72
N GLN A 205 8.42 -4.08 -20.32
CA GLN A 205 8.57 -3.05 -21.35
C GLN A 205 9.12 -1.75 -20.76
N ILE A 206 8.65 -1.28 -19.60
CA ILE A 206 9.19 -0.09 -18.92
C ILE A 206 10.70 -0.27 -18.65
N ARG A 207 11.08 -1.43 -18.12
CA ARG A 207 12.50 -1.81 -17.96
C ARG A 207 13.29 -1.76 -19.26
N ALA A 208 12.72 -2.28 -20.34
CA ALA A 208 13.36 -2.25 -21.66
C ALA A 208 13.45 -0.82 -22.22
N GLY A 209 12.49 0.05 -21.93
CA GLY A 209 12.55 1.49 -22.22
C GLY A 209 13.73 2.16 -21.53
N ASP A 210 14.00 1.81 -20.28
CA ASP A 210 15.20 2.28 -19.57
C ASP A 210 16.51 1.78 -20.20
N ASP A 211 16.52 0.62 -20.85
CA ASP A 211 17.68 0.17 -21.64
C ASP A 211 17.86 1.01 -22.92
N VAL A 212 16.77 1.51 -23.51
CA VAL A 212 16.84 2.48 -24.62
C VAL A 212 17.48 3.78 -24.14
N LEU A 213 17.14 4.27 -22.94
CA LEU A 213 17.78 5.44 -22.34
C LEU A 213 19.25 5.20 -22.03
N ALA A 214 19.58 4.02 -21.51
CA ALA A 214 20.95 3.65 -21.16
C ALA A 214 21.90 3.69 -22.37
N ALA A 215 21.37 3.51 -23.58
CA ALA A 215 22.13 3.65 -24.82
C ALA A 215 22.49 5.12 -25.15
N GLN A 216 21.79 6.10 -24.58
CA GLN A 216 22.03 7.54 -24.79
C GLN A 216 22.75 8.20 -23.62
N GLN A 217 22.47 7.78 -22.39
CA GLN A 217 23.01 8.40 -21.18
C GLN A 217 23.23 7.37 -20.08
N SER A 218 24.32 7.51 -19.31
CA SER A 218 24.59 6.64 -18.18
C SER A 218 23.66 6.91 -16.99
N GLY A 219 23.45 5.88 -16.15
CA GLY A 219 22.62 5.98 -14.95
C GLY A 219 21.19 5.44 -15.11
N TYR A 220 20.83 5.03 -16.33
CA TYR A 220 19.59 4.32 -16.66
C TYR A 220 19.86 2.84 -16.95
N GLY A 221 18.79 2.06 -17.16
CA GLY A 221 18.85 0.68 -17.62
C GLY A 221 18.18 -0.32 -16.68
N SER A 222 17.74 -1.42 -17.27
CA SER A 222 17.01 -2.50 -16.63
C SER A 222 17.81 -3.26 -15.57
N GLY A 223 19.14 -3.12 -15.58
CA GLY A 223 20.04 -3.64 -14.55
C GLY A 223 20.08 -2.80 -13.26
N VAL A 224 19.56 -1.57 -13.29
CA VAL A 224 19.52 -0.64 -12.13
C VAL A 224 18.11 -0.59 -11.54
N TYR A 225 17.41 -1.72 -11.61
CA TYR A 225 16.18 -2.00 -10.88
C TYR A 225 16.53 -2.80 -9.63
N PHE A 226 15.71 -2.68 -8.61
CA PHE A 226 15.94 -3.24 -7.29
C PHE A 226 14.74 -4.09 -6.86
N LEU A 227 15.03 -5.18 -6.16
CA LEU A 227 14.02 -6.01 -5.52
C LEU A 227 14.34 -6.15 -4.03
N GLU A 228 13.31 -5.98 -3.21
CA GLU A 228 13.38 -6.22 -1.77
C GLU A 228 12.09 -6.77 -1.20
N PHE A 229 12.22 -7.40 -0.03
CA PHE A 229 11.13 -7.77 0.85
C PHE A 229 11.27 -7.03 2.16
N LEU A 230 10.21 -6.35 2.57
CA LEU A 230 10.11 -5.82 3.92
C LEU A 230 9.32 -6.80 4.78
N GLY A 231 9.99 -7.44 5.74
CA GLY A 231 9.47 -8.61 6.44
C GLY A 231 9.64 -9.91 5.64
N THR A 232 9.46 -11.04 6.31
CA THR A 232 9.67 -12.36 5.70
C THR A 232 8.47 -12.77 4.83
N PRO A 233 8.68 -13.10 3.54
CA PRO A 233 7.63 -13.63 2.69
C PRO A 233 6.97 -14.87 3.30
N SER A 234 5.67 -14.76 3.59
CA SER A 234 4.89 -15.80 4.26
C SER A 234 3.42 -15.71 3.89
N THR A 235 2.72 -16.84 3.91
CA THR A 235 1.26 -16.91 3.76
C THR A 235 0.53 -16.61 5.08
N THR A 236 1.23 -16.47 6.19
CA THR A 236 0.62 -16.22 7.52
C THR A 236 0.99 -14.86 8.10
N GLY A 237 2.15 -14.32 7.70
CA GLY A 237 2.67 -13.06 8.22
C GLY A 237 2.36 -11.86 7.33
N LYS A 238 2.67 -10.68 7.86
CA LYS A 238 2.66 -9.42 7.11
C LYS A 238 4.04 -9.14 6.52
N TRP A 239 4.08 -8.78 5.25
CA TRP A 239 5.31 -8.42 4.54
C TRP A 239 4.98 -7.60 3.30
N GLN A 240 5.97 -6.95 2.69
CA GLN A 240 5.81 -6.15 1.48
C GLN A 240 6.86 -6.54 0.45
N LEU A 241 6.44 -6.73 -0.80
CA LEU A 241 7.30 -6.76 -1.98
C LEU A 241 7.47 -5.33 -2.49
N MET A 242 8.72 -4.91 -2.68
CA MET A 242 9.03 -3.70 -3.43
C MET A 242 9.91 -4.05 -4.62
N PHE A 243 9.53 -3.56 -5.79
CA PHE A 243 10.26 -3.73 -7.03
C PHE A 243 10.25 -2.43 -7.81
N GLY A 244 11.40 -1.97 -8.32
CA GLY A 244 11.40 -0.72 -9.05
C GLY A 244 12.77 -0.21 -9.47
N GLY A 245 12.76 0.82 -10.31
CA GLY A 245 13.92 1.45 -10.89
C GLY A 245 13.63 2.93 -11.16
N HIS A 246 14.27 3.50 -12.18
CA HIS A 246 14.07 4.90 -12.55
C HIS A 246 12.60 5.19 -12.92
N HIS A 247 12.00 4.30 -13.71
CA HIS A 247 10.66 4.48 -14.27
C HIS A 247 9.58 3.55 -13.70
N LEU A 248 9.85 2.87 -12.59
CA LEU A 248 8.88 1.96 -11.97
C LEU A 248 9.03 1.96 -10.46
N ALA A 249 7.92 1.95 -9.72
CA ALA A 249 7.90 1.53 -8.33
C ALA A 249 6.60 0.76 -8.04
N LEU A 250 6.73 -0.54 -7.85
CA LEU A 250 5.68 -1.46 -7.40
C LEU A 250 5.82 -1.68 -5.90
N ASN A 251 4.72 -1.50 -5.17
CA ASN A 251 4.65 -1.70 -3.71
C ASN A 251 3.45 -2.58 -3.35
N MET A 252 3.69 -3.88 -3.12
CA MET A 252 2.65 -4.86 -2.81
C MET A 252 2.76 -5.32 -1.37
N THR A 253 1.75 -5.01 -0.55
CA THR A 253 1.69 -5.43 0.86
C THR A 253 0.77 -6.63 1.02
N TYR A 254 1.31 -7.70 1.62
CA TYR A 254 0.61 -8.93 1.90
C TYR A 254 0.42 -9.10 3.41
N ASN A 255 -0.70 -9.72 3.81
CA ASN A 255 -0.92 -10.15 5.18
C ASN A 255 -1.80 -11.39 5.19
N ALA A 256 -1.39 -12.42 5.95
CA ALA A 256 -2.17 -13.64 6.14
C ALA A 256 -2.71 -14.26 4.83
N GLY A 257 -1.89 -14.23 3.76
CA GLY A 257 -2.22 -14.88 2.49
C GLY A 257 -3.06 -14.03 1.54
N SER A 258 -3.30 -12.75 1.86
CA SER A 258 -4.03 -11.80 1.01
C SER A 258 -3.20 -10.56 0.71
N VAL A 259 -3.44 -9.96 -0.46
CA VAL A 259 -2.99 -8.59 -0.76
C VAL A 259 -3.88 -7.62 0.03
N ILE A 260 -3.25 -6.78 0.86
CA ILE A 260 -3.93 -5.77 1.67
C ILE A 260 -3.59 -4.33 1.24
N GLY A 261 -2.61 -4.16 0.36
CA GLY A 261 -2.26 -2.89 -0.27
C GLY A 261 -1.49 -3.14 -1.57
N ALA A 262 -1.82 -2.37 -2.60
CA ALA A 262 -1.25 -2.47 -3.94
C ALA A 262 -0.50 -1.20 -4.38
N THR A 263 -0.40 -0.22 -3.49
CA THR A 263 0.08 1.12 -3.80
C THR A 263 1.06 1.61 -2.71
N PRO A 264 1.96 2.57 -3.02
CA PRO A 264 2.02 3.36 -4.26
C PRO A 264 2.55 2.55 -5.44
N TYR A 265 1.96 2.79 -6.60
CA TYR A 265 2.39 2.24 -7.87
C TYR A 265 2.76 3.40 -8.79
N PHE A 266 4.00 3.46 -9.26
CA PHE A 266 4.49 4.53 -10.13
C PHE A 266 5.00 3.94 -11.42
N GLU A 267 4.60 4.53 -12.55
CA GLU A 267 5.22 4.30 -13.85
C GLU A 267 5.76 5.61 -14.44
N GLY A 268 6.82 5.48 -15.22
CA GLY A 268 7.27 6.50 -16.15
C GLY A 268 7.75 5.86 -17.44
N ILE A 269 7.92 6.67 -18.48
CA ILE A 269 8.59 6.18 -19.68
C ILE A 269 9.20 7.33 -20.49
N GLU A 270 10.44 7.10 -20.93
CA GLU A 270 11.12 7.87 -21.96
C GLU A 270 12.10 6.94 -22.69
N PRO A 271 12.18 6.95 -24.05
CA PRO A 271 11.23 7.58 -24.95
C PRO A 271 9.84 6.94 -24.78
N LYS A 272 8.76 7.68 -25.05
CA LYS A 272 7.40 7.15 -24.87
C LYS A 272 7.11 5.86 -25.64
N CYS A 273 7.89 5.61 -26.70
CA CYS A 273 7.88 4.35 -27.42
C CYS A 273 9.15 4.13 -28.25
N TRP A 274 9.36 2.89 -28.70
CA TRP A 274 10.47 2.53 -29.58
C TRP A 274 10.11 1.33 -30.46
N THR A 275 10.88 1.12 -31.52
CA THR A 275 10.78 -0.07 -32.37
C THR A 275 11.98 -0.98 -32.19
N ASN A 276 11.74 -2.29 -32.21
CA ASN A 276 12.74 -3.31 -32.45
C ASN A 276 12.50 -3.93 -33.82
N ALA A 277 13.38 -3.66 -34.77
CA ALA A 277 13.37 -4.26 -36.10
C ALA A 277 14.59 -5.18 -36.25
N ASN A 278 14.38 -6.50 -36.13
CA ASN A 278 15.46 -7.51 -36.19
C ASN A 278 16.64 -7.21 -35.25
N GLY A 279 16.37 -6.80 -34.01
CA GLY A 279 17.40 -6.46 -33.02
C GLY A 279 17.90 -5.01 -33.10
N THR A 280 17.49 -4.24 -34.12
CA THR A 280 17.79 -2.81 -34.19
C THR A 280 16.76 -2.03 -33.41
N ILE A 281 17.22 -1.35 -32.34
CA ILE A 281 16.38 -0.51 -31.47
C ILE A 281 16.41 0.93 -31.96
N THR A 282 15.23 1.52 -32.17
CA THR A 282 15.06 2.92 -32.56
C THR A 282 14.01 3.60 -31.68
N ALA A 283 14.41 4.63 -30.93
CA ALA A 283 13.49 5.49 -30.19
C ALA A 283 12.58 6.27 -31.15
N ASN A 284 11.28 6.29 -30.89
CA ASN A 284 10.28 6.87 -31.77
C ASN A 284 9.30 7.76 -31.00
N ASN A 285 8.46 8.51 -31.72
CA ASN A 285 7.35 9.28 -31.15
C ASN A 285 5.98 8.72 -31.61
N CYS A 286 5.90 7.40 -31.73
CA CYS A 286 4.71 6.66 -32.15
C CYS A 286 3.56 6.78 -31.13
N THR A 287 2.36 6.37 -31.54
CA THR A 287 1.13 6.60 -30.78
C THR A 287 0.46 5.33 -30.27
N ALA A 288 0.94 4.13 -30.61
CA ALA A 288 0.36 2.85 -30.16
C ALA A 288 1.36 1.69 -30.35
N PRO A 289 1.27 0.62 -29.53
CA PRO A 289 2.02 -0.61 -29.76
C PRO A 289 1.53 -1.32 -31.03
N SER A 290 2.44 -2.01 -31.73
CA SER A 290 2.10 -2.76 -32.95
C SER A 290 3.19 -3.76 -33.33
N THR A 291 2.81 -4.80 -34.06
CA THR A 291 3.75 -5.74 -34.68
C THR A 291 3.46 -5.85 -36.16
N SER A 292 4.47 -5.63 -36.99
CA SER A 292 4.37 -5.77 -38.45
C SER A 292 5.64 -6.43 -38.99
N GLY A 293 5.48 -7.63 -39.56
CA GLY A 293 6.62 -8.45 -39.98
C GLY A 293 7.57 -8.73 -38.82
N THR A 294 8.82 -8.32 -38.96
CA THR A 294 9.87 -8.47 -37.93
C THR A 294 10.05 -7.25 -37.04
N THR A 295 9.18 -6.23 -37.18
CA THR A 295 9.25 -5.00 -36.42
C THR A 295 8.18 -5.01 -35.34
N THR A 296 8.60 -4.84 -34.09
CA THR A 296 7.70 -4.64 -32.94
C THR A 296 7.87 -3.22 -32.42
N THR A 297 6.76 -2.52 -32.22
CA THR A 297 6.67 -1.21 -31.58
C THR A 297 6.18 -1.40 -30.16
N TYR A 298 6.95 -0.93 -29.20
CA TYR A 298 6.64 -0.97 -27.76
C TYR A 298 6.22 0.42 -27.32
N ALA A 299 5.12 0.52 -26.59
CA ALA A 299 4.59 1.76 -26.04
C ALA A 299 3.84 1.39 -24.74
N PRO A 300 4.58 1.13 -23.64
CA PRO A 300 4.00 0.55 -22.42
C PRO A 300 2.82 1.37 -21.92
N LEU A 301 3.06 2.67 -21.68
CA LEU A 301 2.07 3.59 -21.12
C LEU A 301 0.99 4.10 -22.11
N TYR A 302 0.72 3.35 -23.19
CA TYR A 302 -0.28 3.74 -24.18
C TYR A 302 -1.72 3.61 -23.66
N GLN A 303 -2.02 2.55 -22.89
CA GLN A 303 -3.38 2.23 -22.45
C GLN A 303 -3.88 3.24 -21.40
N GLU A 304 -3.00 3.68 -20.52
CA GLU A 304 -3.14 4.74 -19.53
C GLU A 304 -3.51 6.05 -20.21
N GLN A 305 -2.66 6.48 -21.15
CA GLN A 305 -2.85 7.71 -21.90
C GLN A 305 -4.16 7.67 -22.70
N ALA A 306 -4.40 6.58 -23.44
CA ALA A 306 -5.58 6.43 -24.29
C ALA A 306 -6.87 6.35 -23.47
N GLY A 307 -6.86 5.64 -22.33
CA GLY A 307 -8.00 5.52 -21.42
C GLY A 307 -8.38 6.87 -20.83
N MET A 308 -7.40 7.60 -20.30
CA MET A 308 -7.60 8.94 -19.76
C MET A 308 -8.07 9.95 -20.82
N ALA A 309 -7.45 9.92 -22.01
CA ALA A 309 -7.84 10.79 -23.12
C ALA A 309 -9.26 10.48 -23.61
N ALA A 310 -9.65 9.20 -23.69
CA ALA A 310 -11.00 8.79 -24.06
C ALA A 310 -12.05 9.24 -23.03
N MET A 311 -11.74 9.13 -21.74
CA MET A 311 -12.57 9.67 -20.66
C MET A 311 -12.79 11.17 -20.86
N LEU A 312 -11.72 11.97 -21.03
CA LEU A 312 -11.83 13.42 -21.22
C LEU A 312 -12.56 13.79 -22.52
N ALA A 313 -12.28 13.08 -23.63
CA ALA A 313 -12.93 13.30 -24.91
C ALA A 313 -14.44 13.03 -24.90
N SER A 314 -14.92 12.21 -23.96
CA SER A 314 -16.35 11.94 -23.77
C SER A 314 -17.11 13.07 -23.08
N LEU A 315 -16.41 14.02 -22.46
CA LEU A 315 -17.01 15.12 -21.71
C LEU A 315 -17.47 16.23 -22.67
N SER A 316 -18.65 16.79 -22.39
CA SER A 316 -19.12 18.01 -23.06
C SER A 316 -18.22 19.21 -22.74
N SER A 317 -18.33 20.29 -23.51
CA SER A 317 -17.57 21.53 -23.25
C SER A 317 -17.82 22.10 -21.85
N THR A 318 -19.05 22.02 -21.34
CA THR A 318 -19.39 22.45 -19.97
C THR A 318 -18.75 21.52 -18.92
N GLN A 319 -18.79 20.21 -19.13
CA GLN A 319 -18.16 19.24 -18.23
C GLN A 319 -16.63 19.41 -18.22
N LEU A 320 -16.00 19.61 -19.37
CA LEU A 320 -14.57 19.95 -19.47
C LEU A 320 -14.26 21.24 -18.73
N ALA A 321 -15.07 22.29 -18.88
CA ALA A 321 -14.87 23.52 -18.12
C ALA A 321 -14.93 23.29 -16.60
N SER A 322 -15.83 22.43 -16.11
CA SER A 322 -15.90 22.04 -14.69
C SER A 322 -14.75 21.15 -14.22
N ALA A 323 -14.21 20.30 -15.09
CA ALA A 323 -13.06 19.45 -14.79
C ALA A 323 -11.73 20.23 -14.83
N LYS A 324 -11.71 21.42 -15.40
CA LYS A 324 -10.47 22.16 -15.66
C LYS A 324 -9.83 22.71 -14.39
N LEU A 325 -8.57 22.36 -14.15
CA LEU A 325 -7.73 22.96 -13.13
C LEU A 325 -7.14 24.29 -13.60
N SER A 326 -7.07 25.27 -12.71
CA SER A 326 -6.42 26.56 -12.96
C SER A 326 -4.90 26.49 -12.90
N GLN A 327 -4.36 25.50 -12.19
CA GLN A 327 -2.93 25.24 -12.07
C GLN A 327 -2.44 24.36 -13.22
N SER A 328 -1.21 24.60 -13.67
CA SER A 328 -0.44 23.70 -14.53
C SER A 328 0.48 22.81 -13.69
N PHE A 329 0.70 21.57 -14.14
CA PHE A 329 1.53 20.60 -13.45
C PHE A 329 2.71 20.21 -14.34
N SER A 330 3.92 20.27 -13.80
CA SER A 330 5.14 19.80 -14.49
C SER A 330 5.54 18.39 -14.05
N ASP A 331 4.90 17.85 -13.02
CA ASP A 331 5.10 16.50 -12.49
C ASP A 331 3.84 16.04 -11.74
N ILE A 332 3.79 14.76 -11.38
CA ILE A 332 2.76 14.20 -10.50
C ILE A 332 2.82 14.84 -9.11
N LEU A 333 1.66 15.01 -8.48
CA LEU A 333 1.54 15.62 -7.16
C LEU A 333 1.97 14.68 -6.04
N LEU A 334 1.61 13.40 -6.10
CA LEU A 334 1.88 12.39 -5.08
C LEU A 334 2.97 11.40 -5.47
N GLY A 335 4.05 11.92 -6.08
CA GLY A 335 5.26 11.16 -6.36
C GLY A 335 6.07 10.76 -5.12
N PRO A 336 7.34 10.36 -5.30
CA PRO A 336 8.22 9.97 -4.20
C PRO A 336 8.33 11.05 -3.10
N GLY A 337 8.28 10.64 -1.83
CA GLY A 337 8.37 11.54 -0.68
C GLY A 337 7.12 12.40 -0.43
N LYS A 338 6.03 12.12 -1.15
CA LYS A 338 4.70 12.74 -0.96
C LYS A 338 3.70 11.77 -0.32
N ASP A 339 4.21 10.78 0.39
CA ASP A 339 3.41 9.74 1.03
C ASP A 339 2.40 10.35 1.99
N GLY A 340 1.13 10.00 1.79
CA GLY A 340 0.04 10.50 2.62
C GLY A 340 -0.40 11.94 2.39
N GLN A 341 0.23 12.68 1.49
CA GLN A 341 -0.06 14.10 1.27
C GLN A 341 -1.24 14.32 0.32
N PHE A 342 -2.25 13.44 0.36
CA PHE A 342 -3.45 13.57 -0.45
C PHE A 342 -4.12 14.93 -0.24
N PRO A 343 -4.56 15.63 -1.30
CA PRO A 343 -5.34 16.84 -1.14
C PRO A 343 -6.60 16.59 -0.31
N THR A 344 -6.82 17.42 0.70
CA THR A 344 -7.99 17.31 1.59
C THR A 344 -9.30 17.72 0.92
N THR A 345 -9.24 18.37 -0.25
CA THR A 345 -10.39 18.83 -1.01
C THR A 345 -10.38 18.19 -2.39
N LYS A 346 -11.45 17.46 -2.71
CA LYS A 346 -11.69 16.95 -4.06
C LYS A 346 -12.10 18.12 -4.96
N VAL A 347 -11.55 18.15 -6.17
CA VAL A 347 -11.79 19.23 -7.14
C VAL A 347 -12.02 18.65 -8.53
N GLY A 348 -12.59 19.46 -9.41
CA GLY A 348 -12.94 19.06 -10.78
C GLY A 348 -14.39 18.62 -10.89
N LEU A 349 -14.66 17.78 -11.88
CA LEU A 349 -16.00 17.33 -12.22
C LEU A 349 -16.39 16.11 -11.39
N ALA A 350 -17.46 16.23 -10.61
CA ALA A 350 -18.05 15.10 -9.89
C ALA A 350 -18.61 14.07 -10.87
N VAL A 351 -18.19 12.81 -10.70
CA VAL A 351 -18.55 11.69 -11.57
C VAL A 351 -20.03 11.30 -11.39
N SER A 352 -20.64 11.57 -10.24
CA SER A 352 -22.09 11.37 -10.02
C SER A 352 -22.97 12.05 -11.06
N GLY A 353 -22.56 13.20 -11.59
CA GLY A 353 -23.27 13.96 -12.62
C GLY A 353 -23.06 13.46 -14.07
N LEU A 354 -22.25 12.42 -14.28
CA LEU A 354 -21.96 11.87 -15.60
C LEU A 354 -23.04 10.87 -16.05
N SER A 355 -23.20 10.72 -17.37
CA SER A 355 -24.01 9.65 -17.94
C SER A 355 -23.40 8.27 -17.67
N THR A 356 -24.20 7.20 -17.77
CA THR A 356 -23.72 5.82 -17.62
C THR A 356 -22.55 5.50 -18.55
N ALA A 357 -22.58 5.96 -19.80
CA ALA A 357 -21.50 5.75 -20.76
C ALA A 357 -20.20 6.48 -20.35
N GLN A 358 -20.31 7.70 -19.83
CA GLN A 358 -19.16 8.45 -19.32
C GLN A 358 -18.60 7.83 -18.04
N LYS A 359 -19.44 7.37 -17.11
CA LYS A 359 -18.99 6.63 -15.91
C LYS A 359 -18.23 5.36 -16.27
N ALA A 360 -18.68 4.64 -17.29
CA ALA A 360 -17.97 3.47 -17.79
C ALA A 360 -16.57 3.82 -18.34
N LEU A 361 -16.41 4.99 -18.97
CA LEU A 361 -15.10 5.48 -19.43
C LEU A 361 -14.21 5.95 -18.28
N VAL A 362 -14.77 6.51 -17.21
CA VAL A 362 -14.00 6.81 -15.98
C VAL A 362 -13.44 5.53 -15.38
N LEU A 363 -14.27 4.49 -15.24
CA LEU A 363 -13.81 3.19 -14.74
C LEU A 363 -12.79 2.57 -15.70
N ALA A 364 -13.03 2.62 -17.02
CA ALA A 364 -12.07 2.13 -18.01
C ALA A 364 -10.72 2.86 -17.95
N ALA A 365 -10.72 4.16 -17.65
CA ALA A 365 -9.52 4.95 -17.44
C ALA A 365 -8.79 4.64 -16.12
N MET A 366 -9.37 3.89 -15.19
CA MET A 366 -8.64 3.40 -14.00
C MET A 366 -7.99 2.03 -14.25
N LYS A 367 -8.49 1.29 -15.23
CA LYS A 367 -8.18 -0.13 -15.40
C LYS A 367 -6.69 -0.45 -15.62
N PRO A 368 -5.94 0.27 -16.46
CA PRO A 368 -4.56 -0.12 -16.79
C PRO A 368 -3.69 -0.29 -15.53
N TRP A 369 -3.54 0.77 -14.73
CA TRP A 369 -2.92 0.74 -13.40
C TRP A 369 -3.38 -0.40 -12.47
N VAL A 370 -4.68 -0.65 -12.43
CA VAL A 370 -5.25 -1.66 -11.51
C VAL A 370 -5.02 -3.07 -12.05
N GLN A 371 -4.89 -3.24 -13.37
CA GLN A 371 -4.58 -4.50 -14.02
C GLN A 371 -3.07 -4.82 -14.00
N ASP A 372 -2.23 -3.91 -13.50
CA ASP A 372 -0.83 -4.21 -13.24
C ASP A 372 -0.61 -5.16 -12.08
N VAL A 373 -1.52 -5.16 -11.11
CA VAL A 373 -1.48 -6.14 -10.02
C VAL A 373 -2.20 -7.42 -10.41
N ASP A 374 -1.99 -8.49 -9.65
CA ASP A 374 -2.58 -9.79 -9.98
C ASP A 374 -4.09 -9.72 -10.26
N ASP A 375 -4.55 -10.50 -11.24
CA ASP A 375 -5.90 -10.38 -11.81
C ASP A 375 -7.02 -10.48 -10.77
N THR A 376 -6.80 -11.22 -9.67
CA THR A 376 -7.80 -11.34 -8.60
C THR A 376 -7.86 -10.06 -7.78
N THR A 377 -6.71 -9.51 -7.39
CA THR A 377 -6.63 -8.22 -6.70
C THR A 377 -7.20 -7.11 -7.58
N ALA A 378 -6.81 -7.06 -8.86
CA ALA A 378 -7.30 -6.11 -9.84
C ALA A 378 -8.83 -6.09 -9.90
N ALA A 379 -9.46 -7.26 -10.03
CA ALA A 379 -10.92 -7.39 -10.10
C ALA A 379 -11.62 -6.89 -8.82
N ALA A 380 -11.06 -7.15 -7.65
CA ALA A 380 -11.62 -6.69 -6.38
C ALA A 380 -11.50 -5.17 -6.20
N LEU A 381 -10.37 -4.60 -6.60
CA LEU A 381 -10.13 -3.15 -6.57
C LEU A 381 -11.06 -2.41 -7.53
N LEU A 382 -11.18 -2.88 -8.77
CA LEU A 382 -12.09 -2.29 -9.75
C LEU A 382 -13.54 -2.31 -9.28
N LYS A 383 -13.99 -3.40 -8.62
CA LYS A 383 -15.33 -3.46 -8.03
C LYS A 383 -15.52 -2.43 -6.91
N THR A 384 -14.48 -2.21 -6.11
CA THR A 384 -14.50 -1.18 -5.06
C THR A 384 -14.63 0.20 -5.69
N TYR A 385 -13.76 0.53 -6.66
CA TYR A 385 -13.77 1.82 -7.35
C TYR A 385 -15.07 2.06 -8.12
N GLU A 386 -15.63 1.02 -8.76
CA GLU A 386 -16.94 1.09 -9.42
C GLU A 386 -18.05 1.48 -8.45
N SER A 387 -18.08 0.88 -7.25
CA SER A 387 -19.09 1.19 -6.23
C SER A 387 -18.96 2.60 -5.65
N GLU A 388 -17.79 3.21 -5.78
CA GLU A 388 -17.46 4.54 -5.27
C GLU A 388 -17.57 5.64 -6.33
N LEU A 389 -17.85 5.31 -7.60
CA LEU A 389 -17.80 6.24 -8.73
C LEU A 389 -18.58 7.53 -8.49
N ASP A 390 -19.75 7.47 -7.85
CA ASP A 390 -20.56 8.68 -7.61
C ASP A 390 -19.89 9.70 -6.66
N SER A 391 -18.91 9.27 -5.87
CA SER A 391 -18.10 10.11 -4.99
C SER A 391 -16.70 10.41 -5.56
N THR A 392 -16.45 10.05 -6.82
CA THR A 392 -15.18 10.29 -7.52
C THR A 392 -15.22 11.58 -8.31
N TYR A 393 -14.05 12.21 -8.48
CA TYR A 393 -13.87 13.44 -9.24
C TYR A 393 -12.81 13.25 -10.31
N VAL A 394 -13.01 13.90 -11.45
CA VAL A 394 -12.04 13.96 -12.56
C VAL A 394 -11.60 15.41 -12.74
N ALA A 395 -10.30 15.63 -12.80
CA ALA A 395 -9.74 16.95 -13.04
C ALA A 395 -8.58 16.91 -14.03
N TYR A 396 -8.36 17.98 -14.80
CA TYR A 396 -7.27 18.05 -15.78
C TYR A 396 -6.73 19.47 -16.02
N SER A 397 -5.47 19.59 -16.44
CA SER A 397 -4.86 20.82 -16.99
C SER A 397 -4.28 20.58 -18.38
N GLY A 398 -3.93 21.64 -19.12
CA GLY A 398 -3.39 21.50 -20.49
C GLY A 398 -4.45 21.13 -21.54
N THR A 399 -4.17 20.15 -22.39
CA THR A 399 -5.10 19.59 -23.38
C THR A 399 -5.75 18.31 -22.86
N SER A 400 -6.90 17.94 -23.41
CA SER A 400 -7.56 16.65 -23.10
C SER A 400 -6.96 15.46 -23.86
N ALA A 401 -5.99 15.72 -24.75
CA ALA A 401 -5.35 14.69 -25.56
C ALA A 401 -4.12 14.08 -24.86
N LEU A 402 -3.63 14.67 -23.76
CA LEU A 402 -2.51 14.14 -22.97
C LEU A 402 -1.29 13.81 -23.81
N ASN A 403 -0.86 14.78 -24.62
CA ASN A 403 0.23 14.63 -25.58
C ASN A 403 1.12 15.88 -25.70
N THR A 404 0.90 16.86 -24.83
CA THR A 404 1.65 18.11 -24.78
C THR A 404 2.22 18.30 -23.38
N ASN A 405 3.41 18.89 -23.27
CA ASN A 405 4.03 19.15 -21.97
C ASN A 405 3.09 19.96 -21.05
N ALA A 406 3.04 19.56 -19.78
CA ALA A 406 2.13 20.02 -18.73
C ALA A 406 0.63 19.68 -18.93
N ASP A 407 0.31 18.80 -19.89
CA ASP A 407 -0.95 18.06 -19.85
C ASP A 407 -0.95 17.17 -18.61
N TYR A 408 -2.02 17.25 -17.83
CA TYR A 408 -2.17 16.54 -16.58
C TYR A 408 -3.63 16.15 -16.41
N VAL A 409 -3.86 14.96 -15.88
CA VAL A 409 -5.18 14.49 -15.49
C VAL A 409 -5.06 13.74 -14.17
N ARG A 410 -6.11 13.86 -13.34
CA ARG A 410 -6.26 13.01 -12.17
C ARG A 410 -7.68 12.51 -11.98
N ILE A 411 -7.76 11.33 -11.38
CA ILE A 411 -8.97 10.71 -10.87
C ILE A 411 -8.80 10.61 -9.35
N ASP A 412 -9.73 11.20 -8.59
CA ASP A 412 -9.69 11.27 -7.13
C ASP A 412 -11.04 10.84 -6.54
N GLY A 413 -11.08 9.63 -5.98
CA GLY A 413 -12.24 9.02 -5.33
C GLY A 413 -12.07 8.83 -3.82
N PRO A 414 -13.02 8.17 -3.16
CA PRO A 414 -12.90 7.78 -1.75
C PRO A 414 -11.69 6.88 -1.51
N SER A 415 -11.50 5.85 -2.34
CA SER A 415 -10.33 4.98 -2.28
C SER A 415 -9.27 5.32 -3.33
N VAL A 416 -9.65 5.56 -4.59
CA VAL A 416 -8.69 5.68 -5.71
C VAL A 416 -8.06 7.07 -5.85
N TRP A 417 -6.77 7.11 -6.18
CA TRP A 417 -6.05 8.29 -6.64
C TRP A 417 -5.16 7.91 -7.82
N ILE A 418 -5.39 8.46 -9.02
CA ILE A 418 -4.55 8.23 -10.19
C ILE A 418 -4.17 9.57 -10.80
N GLU A 419 -2.90 9.75 -11.15
CA GLU A 419 -2.40 10.93 -11.86
C GLU A 419 -1.65 10.50 -13.11
N PHE A 420 -1.81 11.24 -14.20
CA PHE A 420 -1.00 11.08 -15.41
C PHE A 420 -0.55 12.46 -15.88
N VAL A 421 0.73 12.63 -16.15
CA VAL A 421 1.34 13.90 -16.58
C VAL A 421 2.26 13.71 -17.77
N CYS A 422 2.21 14.67 -18.68
CA CYS A 422 3.13 14.80 -19.81
C CYS A 422 4.22 15.80 -19.46
N GLN A 423 5.47 15.34 -19.43
CA GLN A 423 6.66 16.17 -19.26
C GLN A 423 7.40 16.32 -20.58
N ASN A 424 8.28 17.31 -20.67
CA ASN A 424 9.33 17.30 -21.68
C ASN A 424 10.35 16.21 -21.34
N GLY A 425 10.79 15.47 -22.35
CA GLY A 425 11.87 14.49 -22.19
C GLY A 425 13.14 15.10 -21.60
N ILE A 426 13.81 14.32 -20.76
CA ILE A 426 15.11 14.68 -20.18
C ILE A 426 16.23 14.26 -21.14
N VAL A 427 16.17 13.03 -21.65
CA VAL A 427 17.15 12.46 -22.58
C VAL A 427 16.74 12.71 -24.03
N TYR A 428 15.47 12.50 -24.35
CA TYR A 428 14.83 12.76 -25.65
C TYR A 428 14.03 14.06 -25.59
N GLN A 429 14.74 15.20 -25.47
CA GLN A 429 14.17 16.53 -25.20
C GLN A 429 13.12 17.04 -26.20
N SER A 430 13.04 16.47 -27.41
CA SER A 430 12.01 16.80 -28.40
C SER A 430 10.73 15.96 -28.28
N GLN A 431 10.69 15.01 -27.34
CA GLN A 431 9.59 14.08 -27.12
C GLN A 431 8.90 14.35 -25.77
N ILE A 432 7.70 13.80 -25.64
CA ILE A 432 7.00 13.76 -24.37
C ILE A 432 7.47 12.55 -23.56
N HIS A 433 7.64 12.78 -22.27
CA HIS A 433 7.95 11.83 -21.22
C HIS A 433 6.73 11.68 -20.34
N TYR A 434 6.28 10.45 -20.11
CA TYR A 434 5.12 10.23 -19.23
C TYR A 434 5.57 9.90 -17.83
N HIS A 435 4.91 10.49 -16.85
CA HIS A 435 4.90 10.02 -15.47
C HIS A 435 3.45 9.75 -15.06
N SER A 436 3.27 8.72 -14.26
CA SER A 436 1.99 8.36 -13.68
C SER A 436 2.17 7.78 -12.29
N VAL A 437 1.16 7.97 -11.45
CA VAL A 437 1.11 7.32 -10.15
C VAL A 437 -0.32 6.90 -9.84
N TRP A 438 -0.47 5.66 -9.39
CA TRP A 438 -1.66 5.14 -8.75
C TRP A 438 -1.41 4.96 -7.25
N ARG A 439 -2.29 5.56 -6.46
CA ARG A 439 -2.36 5.42 -5.01
C ARG A 439 -3.76 5.07 -4.56
N ASP A 440 -3.85 4.51 -3.36
CA ASP A 440 -5.11 4.26 -2.70
C ASP A 440 -5.17 4.92 -1.32
N HIS A 441 -6.10 5.85 -1.13
CA HIS A 441 -6.31 6.60 0.12
C HIS A 441 -6.49 5.68 1.34
N THR A 442 -7.04 4.48 1.15
CA THR A 442 -7.41 3.58 2.26
C THR A 442 -6.43 2.42 2.44
N ARG A 443 -5.61 2.14 1.42
CA ARG A 443 -4.80 0.91 1.31
C ARG A 443 -3.34 1.14 0.94
N ASP A 444 -2.87 2.39 0.82
CA ASP A 444 -1.45 2.70 0.61
C ASP A 444 -0.60 2.01 1.68
N TYR A 445 0.45 1.29 1.25
CA TYR A 445 1.31 0.49 2.15
C TYR A 445 0.54 -0.51 3.04
N GLY A 446 -0.59 -1.02 2.55
CA GLY A 446 -1.49 -1.90 3.31
C GLY A 446 -2.08 -1.24 4.55
N ALA A 447 -2.31 0.09 4.50
CA ALA A 447 -2.79 0.94 5.60
C ALA A 447 -1.87 0.96 6.84
N SER A 448 -0.64 0.46 6.73
CA SER A 448 0.28 0.27 7.85
C SER A 448 0.93 1.57 8.31
N PHE A 449 1.12 2.49 7.37
CA PHE A 449 1.70 3.81 7.61
C PHE A 449 0.62 4.83 7.30
N SER A 450 -0.49 4.73 8.04
CA SER A 450 -1.73 5.47 7.83
C SER A 450 -1.47 6.98 7.80
N PHE A 451 -1.77 7.59 6.66
CA PHE A 451 -1.78 9.04 6.43
C PHE A 451 -3.09 9.43 5.76
#